data_AF-A0A661T3Q4-F1
#
_entry.id   AF-A0A661T3Q4-F1
#
_cell.length_a   1.000
_cell.length_b   1.000
_cell.length_c   1.000
_cell.angle_alpha   90.00
_cell.angle_beta   90.00
_cell.angle_gamma   90.00
#
_symmetry.space_group_name_H-M   'P 1'
#
loop_
_entity.id
_entity.type
_entity.pdbx_description
1 polymer ?
#
loop_
_entity_poly.entity_id
_entity_poly.type
_entity_poly.pdbx_seq_one_letter_code
_entity_poly.pdbx_strand_id
1 'polypeptide(L)'
;KVTADIENRFHFNTAISAVMELVNEINQFLNAAGPGNETDRAVVREAVETTVILLSPVVPHVAEELWRMLGHEETLLNVSWPVHREEALAVETRLVVLQVNGKVRSRVQMPVSATREELEAAALSDERVRRFIGDKPVRKVIVVQQKLVNVVV
;
A
#
# COMPACT_ATOMS: atom_id res chain seq x y z
N LYS A 1 4.49 -2.28 -9.73
CA LYS A 1 5.07 -3.49 -9.07
C LYS A 1 4.91 -4.72 -9.96
N VAL A 2 3.67 -5.13 -10.29
CA VAL A 2 3.38 -6.32 -11.11
C VAL A 2 4.15 -6.36 -12.43
N THR A 3 4.08 -5.29 -13.25
CA THR A 3 4.84 -5.21 -14.53
C THR A 3 6.32 -5.53 -14.34
N ALA A 4 6.97 -4.90 -13.35
CA ALA A 4 8.39 -5.10 -13.08
C ALA A 4 8.73 -6.50 -12.57
N ASP A 5 7.85 -7.11 -11.77
CA ASP A 5 8.03 -8.46 -11.25
C ASP A 5 7.87 -9.53 -12.34
N ILE A 6 6.95 -9.32 -13.29
CA ILE A 6 6.76 -10.20 -14.46
C ILE A 6 7.92 -10.06 -15.45
N GLU A 7 8.21 -8.84 -15.91
CA GLU A 7 9.14 -8.62 -17.03
C GLU A 7 10.62 -8.75 -16.63
N ASN A 8 11.01 -8.18 -15.48
CA ASN A 8 12.42 -8.01 -15.16
C ASN A 8 12.97 -9.09 -14.23
N ARG A 9 12.10 -9.80 -13.51
CA ARG A 9 12.50 -10.67 -12.40
C ARG A 9 11.93 -12.08 -12.47
N PHE A 10 10.94 -12.33 -13.33
CA PHE A 10 10.19 -13.60 -13.36
C PHE A 10 9.67 -14.02 -11.96
N HIS A 11 9.41 -13.05 -11.09
CA HIS A 11 8.91 -13.27 -9.73
C HIS A 11 7.38 -13.27 -9.72
N PHE A 12 6.78 -14.24 -10.39
CA PHE A 12 5.32 -14.34 -10.54
C PHE A 12 4.60 -14.42 -9.18
N ASN A 13 5.22 -15.05 -8.18
CA ASN A 13 4.67 -15.11 -6.83
C ASN A 13 4.51 -13.72 -6.19
N THR A 14 5.49 -12.82 -6.33
CA THR A 14 5.40 -11.47 -5.74
C THR A 14 4.46 -10.56 -6.52
N ALA A 15 4.35 -10.78 -7.83
CA ALA A 15 3.32 -10.16 -8.67
C ALA A 15 1.91 -10.55 -8.18
N ILE A 16 1.65 -11.84 -7.97
CA ILE A 16 0.36 -12.34 -7.45
C ILE A 16 0.10 -11.80 -6.04
N SER A 17 1.09 -11.80 -5.15
CA SER A 17 0.94 -11.21 -3.81
C SER A 17 0.58 -9.72 -3.87
N ALA A 18 1.12 -8.96 -4.81
CA ALA A 18 0.77 -7.55 -4.98
C ALA A 18 -0.69 -7.36 -5.43
N VAL A 19 -1.21 -8.25 -6.28
CA VAL A 19 -2.63 -8.24 -6.65
C VAL A 19 -3.51 -8.62 -5.46
N MET A 20 -3.09 -9.57 -4.62
CA MET A 20 -3.81 -9.90 -3.38
C MET A 20 -3.86 -8.72 -2.41
N GLU A 21 -2.76 -7.96 -2.27
CA GLU A 21 -2.72 -6.71 -1.49
C GLU A 21 -3.79 -5.73 -1.99
N LEU A 22 -3.85 -5.48 -3.31
CA LEU A 22 -4.86 -4.61 -3.92
C LEU A 22 -6.30 -5.08 -3.64
N VAL A 23 -6.58 -6.37 -3.82
CA VAL A 23 -7.91 -6.94 -3.55
C VAL A 23 -8.31 -6.76 -2.08
N ASN A 24 -7.36 -6.92 -1.15
CA ASN A 24 -7.62 -6.69 0.26
C ASN A 24 -7.94 -5.23 0.57
N GLU A 25 -7.22 -4.28 -0.05
CA GLU A 25 -7.48 -2.84 0.10
C GLU A 25 -8.85 -2.45 -0.45
N ILE A 26 -9.22 -2.95 -1.64
CA ILE A 26 -10.57 -2.76 -2.21
C ILE A 26 -11.64 -3.25 -1.23
N ASN A 27 -11.50 -4.49 -0.73
CA ASN A 27 -12.45 -5.06 0.22
C ASN A 27 -12.51 -4.27 1.54
N GLN A 28 -11.38 -3.77 2.03
CA GLN A 28 -11.35 -2.94 3.23
C GLN A 28 -12.13 -1.65 3.03
N PHE A 29 -11.94 -0.96 1.89
CA PHE A 29 -12.68 0.25 1.56
C PHE A 29 -14.19 -0.01 1.46
N LEU A 30 -14.57 -1.08 0.74
CA LEU A 30 -15.97 -1.47 0.56
C LEU A 30 -16.67 -1.80 1.89
N ASN A 31 -15.98 -2.44 2.82
CA ASN A 31 -16.54 -2.83 4.11
C ASN A 31 -16.57 -1.69 5.15
N ALA A 32 -15.75 -0.65 4.99
CA ALA A 32 -15.65 0.44 5.95
C ALA A 32 -16.73 1.51 5.73
N ALA A 33 -16.62 2.26 4.63
CA ALA A 33 -17.57 3.31 4.26
C ALA A 33 -18.31 2.97 2.96
N GLY A 34 -17.70 2.14 2.10
CA GLY A 34 -18.17 1.93 0.74
C GLY A 34 -18.09 3.21 -0.11
N PRO A 35 -18.45 3.12 -1.40
CA PRO A 35 -18.45 4.28 -2.28
C PRO A 35 -19.59 5.23 -1.91
N GLY A 36 -19.24 6.45 -1.49
CA GLY A 36 -20.21 7.48 -1.09
C GLY A 36 -20.67 8.37 -2.23
N ASN A 37 -19.87 8.48 -3.30
CA ASN A 37 -20.16 9.31 -4.47
C ASN A 37 -19.81 8.57 -5.78
N GLU A 38 -19.99 9.24 -6.93
CA GLU A 38 -19.71 8.66 -8.25
C GLU A 38 -18.21 8.44 -8.49
N THR A 39 -17.36 9.37 -8.05
CA THR A 39 -15.90 9.25 -8.13
C THR A 39 -15.40 8.02 -7.40
N ASP A 40 -15.89 7.75 -6.19
CA ASP A 40 -15.50 6.56 -5.43
C ASP A 40 -15.86 5.27 -6.18
N ARG A 41 -17.03 5.23 -6.82
CA ARG A 41 -17.46 4.08 -7.64
C ARG A 41 -16.56 3.89 -8.85
N ALA A 42 -16.17 4.98 -9.51
CA ALA A 42 -15.27 4.94 -10.66
C ALA A 42 -13.89 4.41 -10.25
N VAL A 43 -13.35 4.86 -9.12
CA VAL A 43 -12.07 4.38 -8.58
C VAL A 43 -12.13 2.89 -8.21
N VAL A 44 -13.19 2.45 -7.54
CA VAL A 44 -13.38 1.02 -7.23
C VAL A 44 -13.49 0.19 -8.51
N ARG A 45 -14.23 0.67 -9.51
CA ARG A 45 -14.35 -0.02 -10.80
C ARG A 45 -13.01 -0.15 -11.50
N GLU A 46 -12.25 0.93 -11.60
CA GLU A 46 -10.89 0.92 -12.18
C GLU A 46 -9.98 -0.06 -11.45
N ALA A 47 -10.03 -0.10 -10.12
CA ALA A 47 -9.22 -1.02 -9.31
C ALA A 47 -9.59 -2.50 -9.53
N VAL A 48 -10.90 -2.80 -9.66
CA VAL A 48 -11.39 -4.16 -9.94
C VAL A 48 -11.04 -4.59 -11.37
N GLU A 49 -11.27 -3.73 -12.37
CA GLU A 49 -10.89 -3.99 -13.76
C GLU A 49 -9.38 -4.22 -13.90
N THR A 50 -8.57 -3.38 -13.25
CA THR A 50 -7.11 -3.53 -13.21
C THR A 50 -6.70 -4.87 -12.58
N THR A 51 -7.36 -5.28 -11.49
CA THR A 51 -7.11 -6.59 -10.86
C THR A 51 -7.33 -7.74 -11.85
N VAL A 52 -8.44 -7.70 -12.61
CA VAL A 52 -8.76 -8.72 -13.62
C VAL A 52 -7.69 -8.77 -14.72
N ILE A 53 -7.29 -7.61 -15.26
CA ILE A 53 -6.26 -7.54 -16.31
C ILE A 53 -4.92 -8.07 -15.79
N LEU A 54 -4.49 -7.68 -14.59
CA LEU A 54 -3.22 -8.11 -14.00
C LEU A 54 -3.17 -9.62 -13.70
N LEU A 55 -4.32 -10.26 -13.46
CA LEU A 55 -4.44 -11.71 -13.26
C LEU A 55 -4.50 -12.49 -14.56
N SER A 56 -4.84 -11.85 -15.68
CA SER A 56 -5.04 -12.51 -16.98
C SER A 56 -3.87 -13.40 -17.43
N PRO A 57 -2.57 -13.09 -17.18
CA PRO A 57 -1.47 -13.98 -17.57
C PRO A 57 -1.38 -15.26 -16.74
N VAL A 58 -2.05 -15.31 -15.57
CA VAL A 58 -1.95 -16.41 -14.60
C VAL A 58 -3.22 -17.28 -14.60
N VAL A 59 -4.40 -16.64 -14.66
CA VAL A 59 -5.71 -17.31 -14.62
C VAL A 59 -6.63 -16.81 -15.75
N PRO A 60 -6.25 -16.97 -17.03
CA PRO A 60 -6.88 -16.32 -18.17
C PRO A 60 -8.38 -16.63 -18.30
N HIS A 61 -8.78 -17.89 -18.09
CA HIS A 61 -10.19 -18.30 -18.22
C HIS A 61 -11.10 -17.63 -17.18
N VAL A 62 -10.62 -17.49 -15.94
CA VAL A 62 -11.39 -16.83 -14.87
C VAL A 62 -11.40 -15.32 -15.11
N ALA A 63 -10.27 -14.75 -15.52
CA ALA A 63 -10.17 -13.34 -15.82
C ALA A 63 -11.11 -12.93 -16.98
N GLU A 64 -11.20 -13.73 -18.04
CA GLU A 64 -12.12 -13.49 -19.16
C GLU A 64 -13.59 -13.51 -18.71
N GLU A 65 -14.00 -14.48 -17.89
CA GLU A 65 -15.36 -14.54 -17.38
C GLU A 65 -15.69 -13.34 -16.47
N LEU A 66 -14.77 -12.97 -15.58
CA LEU A 66 -14.92 -11.78 -14.74
C LEU A 66 -14.98 -10.50 -15.56
N TRP A 67 -14.20 -10.38 -16.63
CA TRP A 67 -14.22 -9.25 -17.55
C TRP A 67 -15.60 -9.07 -18.20
N ARG A 68 -16.21 -10.18 -18.66
CA ARG A 68 -17.59 -10.19 -19.17
C ARG A 68 -18.61 -9.85 -18.10
N MET A 69 -18.46 -10.36 -16.88
CA MET A 69 -19.33 -10.03 -15.75
C MET A 69 -19.29 -8.55 -15.39
N LEU A 70 -18.16 -7.86 -15.65
CA LEU A 70 -18.03 -6.41 -15.49
C LEU A 70 -18.71 -5.60 -16.61
N GLY A 71 -19.31 -6.28 -17.59
CA GLY A 71 -20.09 -5.69 -18.68
C GLY A 71 -19.28 -5.37 -19.94
N HIS A 72 -18.06 -5.89 -20.05
CA HIS A 72 -17.25 -5.73 -21.26
C HIS A 72 -17.62 -6.79 -22.30
N GLU A 73 -17.79 -6.37 -23.56
CA GLU A 73 -18.13 -7.27 -24.67
C GLU A 73 -16.89 -7.79 -25.41
N GLU A 74 -15.81 -7.03 -25.39
CA GLU A 74 -14.55 -7.40 -26.03
C GLU A 74 -13.77 -8.42 -25.19
N THR A 75 -13.01 -9.28 -25.86
CA THR A 75 -12.14 -10.24 -25.17
C THR A 75 -11.03 -9.52 -24.40
N LEU A 76 -10.72 -10.01 -23.20
CA LEU A 76 -9.66 -9.46 -22.36
C LEU A 76 -8.29 -9.55 -23.04
N LEU A 77 -8.11 -10.50 -23.96
CA LEU A 77 -6.89 -10.67 -24.74
C LEU A 77 -6.54 -9.46 -25.62
N ASN A 78 -7.52 -8.63 -25.99
CA ASN A 78 -7.30 -7.42 -26.79
C ASN A 78 -7.07 -6.17 -25.92
N VAL A 79 -7.20 -6.29 -24.60
CA VAL A 79 -7.07 -5.17 -23.68
C VAL A 79 -5.59 -4.88 -23.44
N SER A 80 -5.22 -3.60 -23.54
CA SER A 80 -3.85 -3.14 -23.25
C SER A 80 -3.49 -3.38 -21.79
N TRP A 81 -2.22 -3.73 -21.56
CA TRP A 81 -1.68 -3.83 -20.20
C TRP A 81 -1.79 -2.49 -19.46
N PRO A 82 -2.22 -2.45 -18.18
CA PRO A 82 -2.44 -1.21 -17.46
C PRO A 82 -1.13 -0.46 -17.23
N VAL A 83 -1.21 0.87 -17.35
CA VAL A 83 -0.14 1.82 -17.03
C VAL A 83 -0.55 2.69 -15.85
N HIS A 84 0.40 3.08 -15.01
CA HIS A 84 0.11 3.93 -13.85
C HIS A 84 0.28 5.42 -14.18
N ARG A 85 -0.47 6.26 -13.47
CA ARG A 85 -0.29 7.73 -13.47
C ARG A 85 0.61 8.13 -12.31
N GLU A 86 1.69 8.85 -12.58
CA GLU A 86 2.63 9.31 -11.53
C GLU A 86 1.93 10.16 -10.45
N GLU A 87 0.96 11.00 -10.85
CA GLU A 87 0.19 11.83 -9.93
C GLU A 87 -0.65 11.00 -8.94
N ALA A 88 -1.14 9.82 -9.35
CA ALA A 88 -1.91 8.93 -8.49
C ALA A 88 -1.02 8.16 -7.49
N LEU A 89 0.30 8.17 -7.66
CA LEU A 89 1.26 7.61 -6.71
C LEU A 89 1.63 8.60 -5.60
N ALA A 90 1.20 9.86 -5.70
CA ALA A 90 1.43 10.86 -4.67
C ALA A 90 0.63 10.49 -3.42
N VAL A 91 1.31 9.87 -2.47
CA VAL A 91 0.76 9.59 -1.14
C VAL A 91 0.88 10.85 -0.29
N GLU A 92 -0.24 11.33 0.26
CA GLU A 92 -0.23 12.44 1.22
C GLU A 92 0.38 12.01 2.56
N THR A 93 0.15 10.75 2.94
CA THR A 93 0.65 10.15 4.18
C THR A 93 1.41 8.85 3.92
N ARG A 94 2.36 8.54 4.78
CA ARG A 94 3.15 7.30 4.76
C ARG A 94 3.18 6.66 6.13
N LEU A 95 3.25 5.34 6.13
CA LEU A 95 3.43 4.56 7.35
C LEU A 95 4.89 4.64 7.81
N VAL A 96 5.11 5.20 8.99
CA VAL A 96 6.41 5.30 9.65
C VAL A 96 6.51 4.23 10.72
N VAL A 97 7.55 3.40 10.61
CA VAL A 97 7.83 2.33 11.59
C VAL A 97 8.59 2.91 12.78
N LEU A 98 8.06 2.69 13.98
CA LEU A 98 8.67 3.14 15.23
C LEU A 98 9.41 1.98 15.90
N GLN A 99 10.69 2.19 16.20
CA GLN A 99 11.58 1.21 16.82
C GLN A 99 12.16 1.71 18.13
N VAL A 100 12.44 0.78 19.04
CA VAL A 100 13.25 1.01 20.25
C VAL A 100 14.38 0.00 20.27
N ASN A 101 15.63 0.47 20.27
CA ASN A 101 16.84 -0.36 20.17
C ASN A 101 16.74 -1.39 19.02
N GLY A 102 16.28 -0.93 17.84
CA GLY A 102 16.19 -1.72 16.61
C GLY A 102 15.01 -2.69 16.54
N LYS A 103 14.16 -2.78 17.57
CA LYS A 103 12.96 -3.63 17.58
C LYS A 103 11.70 -2.81 17.30
N VAL A 104 10.87 -3.24 16.34
CA VAL A 104 9.60 -2.58 15.98
C VAL A 104 8.61 -2.64 17.13
N ARG A 105 8.10 -1.47 17.54
CA ARG A 105 7.15 -1.32 18.66
C ARG A 105 5.80 -0.78 18.23
N SER A 106 5.79 0.11 17.24
CA SER A 106 4.58 0.74 16.74
C SER A 106 4.74 1.16 15.28
N ARG A 107 3.64 1.60 14.68
CA ARG A 107 3.55 2.14 13.32
C ARG A 107 2.56 3.28 13.34
N VAL A 108 2.94 4.42 12.77
CA VAL A 108 2.10 5.63 12.73
C VAL A 108 1.99 6.14 11.29
N GLN A 109 0.83 6.66 10.89
CA GLN A 109 0.72 7.36 9.61
C GLN A 109 1.15 8.82 9.82
N MET A 110 2.05 9.31 8.97
CA MET A 110 2.57 10.67 9.01
C MET A 110 2.55 11.27 7.61
N PRO A 111 2.36 12.59 7.45
CA PRO A 111 2.47 13.25 6.16
C PRO A 111 3.81 12.98 5.48
N VAL A 112 3.84 12.86 4.16
CA VAL A 112 5.10 12.73 3.41
C VAL A 112 5.94 14.00 3.50
N SER A 113 5.33 15.15 3.80
CA SER A 113 6.03 16.40 4.11
C SER A 113 6.57 16.46 5.53
N ALA A 114 6.34 15.45 6.38
CA ALA A 114 6.67 15.52 7.79
C ALA A 114 8.18 15.76 8.01
N THR A 115 8.49 16.75 8.83
CA THR A 115 9.87 17.09 9.17
C THR A 115 10.49 16.03 10.06
N ARG A 116 11.81 16.10 10.20
CA ARG A 116 12.52 15.21 11.13
C ARG A 116 11.98 15.39 12.55
N GLU A 117 11.78 16.62 12.97
CA GLU A 117 11.33 17.01 14.31
C GLU A 117 9.92 16.48 14.59
N GLU A 118 9.01 16.55 13.61
CA GLU A 118 7.66 16.00 13.71
C GLU A 118 7.67 14.47 13.85
N LEU A 119 8.55 13.79 13.11
CA LEU A 119 8.72 12.34 13.19
C LEU A 119 9.30 11.91 14.54
N GLU A 120 10.26 12.65 15.07
CA GLU A 120 10.83 12.41 16.40
C GLU A 120 9.79 12.64 17.50
N ALA A 121 9.01 13.73 17.42
CA ALA A 121 7.94 14.02 18.35
C ALA A 121 6.83 12.96 18.32
N ALA A 122 6.42 12.51 17.13
CA ALA A 122 5.45 11.42 16.97
C ALA A 122 5.97 10.11 17.61
N ALA A 123 7.24 9.77 17.39
CA ALA A 123 7.84 8.58 18.00
C ALA A 123 7.89 8.65 19.53
N LEU A 124 8.25 9.81 20.09
CA LEU A 124 8.37 10.00 21.54
C LEU A 124 7.04 10.20 22.25
N SER A 125 5.96 10.51 21.52
CA SER A 125 4.60 10.63 22.06
C SER A 125 3.79 9.33 21.97
N ASP A 126 4.20 8.38 21.12
CA ASP A 126 3.55 7.07 21.00
C ASP A 126 3.60 6.28 22.32
N GLU A 127 2.44 5.84 22.80
CA GLU A 127 2.31 5.15 24.09
C GLU A 127 3.10 3.85 24.15
N ARG A 128 3.14 3.07 23.06
CA ARG A 128 3.89 1.81 23.04
C ARG A 128 5.37 2.11 23.12
N VAL A 129 5.87 3.06 22.34
CA VAL A 129 7.27 3.48 22.39
C VAL A 129 7.65 3.95 23.79
N ARG A 130 6.85 4.83 24.42
CA ARG A 130 7.07 5.28 25.81
C ARG A 130 7.16 4.14 26.80
N ARG A 131 6.27 3.14 26.72
CA ARG A 131 6.31 1.94 27.58
C ARG A 131 7.61 1.15 27.41
N PHE A 132 8.20 1.12 26.22
CA PHE A 132 9.47 0.43 25.97
C PHE A 132 10.71 1.26 26.31
N ILE A 133 10.60 2.60 26.32
CA ILE A 133 11.64 3.50 26.83
C ILE A 133 11.71 3.41 28.36
N GLY A 134 10.55 3.47 29.04
CA GLY A 134 10.48 3.49 30.51
C GLY A 134 11.20 4.71 31.08
N ASP A 135 11.96 4.52 32.16
CA ASP A 135 12.74 5.57 32.82
C ASP A 135 14.14 5.76 32.23
N LYS A 136 14.44 5.11 31.09
CA LYS A 136 15.78 5.17 30.48
C LYS A 136 15.97 6.50 29.75
N PRO A 137 17.17 7.11 29.84
CA PRO A 137 17.47 8.30 29.05
C PRO A 137 17.55 7.95 27.57
N VAL A 138 16.90 8.75 26.73
CA VAL A 138 17.03 8.65 25.27
C VAL A 138 18.41 9.14 24.86
N ARG A 139 19.25 8.25 24.34
CA ARG A 139 20.61 8.56 23.90
C ARG A 139 20.64 9.19 22.52
N LYS A 140 19.80 8.70 21.60
CA LYS A 140 19.79 9.12 20.20
C LYS A 140 18.46 8.77 19.56
N VAL A 141 17.95 9.64 18.69
CA VAL A 141 16.84 9.32 17.78
C VAL A 141 17.37 9.34 16.34
N ILE A 142 17.08 8.27 15.61
CA ILE A 142 17.54 8.07 14.24
C ILE A 142 16.33 8.03 13.33
N VAL A 143 16.18 9.06 12.49
CA VAL A 143 15.14 9.14 11.47
C VAL A 143 15.73 8.78 10.12
N VAL A 144 15.12 7.82 9.41
CA VAL A 144 15.57 7.35 8.10
C VAL A 144 14.48 7.59 7.06
N GLN A 145 14.75 8.51 6.14
CA GLN A 145 13.99 8.75 4.89
C GLN A 145 12.46 8.70 5.06
N GLN A 146 11.95 9.23 6.19
CA GLN A 146 10.52 9.24 6.53
C GLN A 146 9.84 7.85 6.50
N LYS A 147 10.61 6.76 6.61
CA LYS A 147 10.11 5.38 6.68
C LYS A 147 10.22 4.80 8.07
N LEU A 148 11.19 5.27 8.85
CA LEU A 148 11.55 4.65 10.13
C LEU A 148 12.11 5.67 11.11
N VAL A 149 11.69 5.55 12.36
CA VAL A 149 12.28 6.24 13.51
C VAL A 149 12.72 5.21 14.53
N ASN A 150 14.01 5.20 14.85
CA ASN A 150 14.57 4.34 15.88
C ASN A 150 15.04 5.16 17.07
N VAL A 151 14.45 4.89 18.23
CA VAL A 151 14.82 5.49 19.51
C VAL A 151 15.82 4.59 20.20
N VAL A 152 17.01 5.12 20.46
CA VAL A 152 18.09 4.44 21.16
C VAL A 152 18.06 4.87 22.62
N VAL A 153 17.90 3.90 23.53
CA VAL A 153 17.90 4.06 24.99
C VAL A 153 19.02 3.26 25.62
#